data_AF-A0A1H2U0C8-F1
#
_entry.id   AF-A0A1H2U0C8-F1
#
_cell.length_a   1.000
_cell.length_b   1.000
_cell.length_c   1.000
_cell.angle_alpha   90.00
_cell.angle_beta   90.00
_cell.angle_gamma   90.00
#
_symmetry.space_group_name_H-M   'P 1'
#
loop_
_entity.id
_entity.type
_entity.pdbx_description
1 polymer ?
#
loop_
_entity_poly.entity_id
_entity_poly.type
_entity_poly.pdbx_seq_one_letter_code
_entity_poly.pdbx_strand_id
1 'polypeptide(L)'
;MPKDLTGDLLFLRRKLPNEKELIVFCKMHGLSTIGTKEDLEKRIVYYLKTGRRIDPIIDEEPDISEINFSEKLGENFTLEDKNRDFFREYVGENFDEEFIKWLDENPDSTYDDALNKYLEFKKKQ
;
A
#
# COMPACT_ATOMS: atom_id res chain seq x y z
N MET A 1 -15.89 28.83 15.94
CA MET A 1 -16.96 29.47 15.15
C MET A 1 -17.49 28.44 14.16
N PRO A 2 -18.80 28.18 14.10
CA PRO A 2 -19.36 27.34 13.03
C PRO A 2 -19.14 28.07 11.71
N LYS A 3 -18.48 27.41 10.77
CA LYS A 3 -18.33 27.91 9.40
C LYS A 3 -19.71 27.86 8.77
N ASP A 4 -20.17 28.96 8.19
CA ASP A 4 -21.41 28.99 7.42
C ASP A 4 -21.20 28.18 6.14
N LEU A 5 -21.56 26.89 6.20
CA LEU A 5 -21.34 25.90 5.13
C LEU A 5 -22.52 25.86 4.15
N THR A 6 -23.45 26.81 4.25
CA THR A 6 -24.68 26.84 3.45
C THR A 6 -24.38 27.03 1.96
N GLY A 7 -23.35 27.81 1.62
CA GLY A 7 -22.86 27.97 0.24
C GLY A 7 -22.19 26.70 -0.31
N ASP A 8 -21.42 26.00 0.52
CA ASP A 8 -20.69 24.79 0.15
C ASP A 8 -21.62 23.57 0.00
N LEU A 9 -22.72 23.52 0.75
CA LEU A 9 -23.79 22.53 0.55
C LEU A 9 -24.56 22.76 -0.75
N LEU A 10 -24.72 24.02 -1.19
CA LEU A 10 -25.28 24.34 -2.51
C LEU A 10 -24.32 23.93 -3.65
N PHE A 11 -23.01 23.98 -3.41
CA PHE A 11 -21.97 23.55 -4.37
C PHE A 11 -22.09 22.06 -4.71
N LEU A 12 -22.28 21.17 -3.73
CA LEU A 12 -22.49 19.73 -3.98
C LEU A 12 -23.84 19.40 -4.63
N ARG A 13 -24.87 20.23 -4.40
CA ARG A 13 -26.23 19.95 -4.90
C ARG A 13 -26.37 20.23 -6.40
N ARG A 14 -25.43 20.97 -7.00
CA ARG A 14 -25.51 21.41 -8.39
C ARG A 14 -24.59 20.58 -9.27
N LYS A 15 -25.05 19.36 -9.60
CA LYS A 15 -24.53 18.49 -10.66
C LYS A 15 -23.08 18.01 -10.42
N LEU A 16 -22.94 16.82 -9.82
CA LEU A 16 -21.72 15.97 -9.74
C LEU A 16 -20.41 16.73 -10.04
N PRO A 17 -19.79 17.40 -9.05
CA PRO A 17 -18.57 18.16 -9.28
C PRO A 17 -17.51 17.29 -9.96
N ASN A 18 -16.76 17.90 -10.88
CA ASN A 18 -15.64 17.20 -11.50
C ASN A 18 -14.56 16.92 -10.46
N GLU A 19 -13.79 15.86 -10.63
CA GLU A 19 -12.71 15.50 -9.69
C GLU A 19 -11.78 16.67 -9.37
N LYS A 20 -11.47 17.49 -10.38
CA LYS A 20 -10.67 18.71 -10.23
C LYS A 20 -11.29 19.71 -9.25
N GLU A 21 -12.60 19.87 -9.26
CA GLU A 21 -13.32 20.79 -8.36
C GLU A 21 -13.30 20.28 -6.92
N LEU A 22 -13.47 18.96 -6.73
CA LEU A 22 -13.34 18.31 -5.43
C LEU A 22 -11.92 18.48 -4.86
N ILE A 23 -10.90 18.31 -5.70
CA ILE A 23 -9.50 18.52 -5.30
C ILE A 23 -9.26 19.98 -4.90
N VAL A 24 -9.77 20.95 -5.66
CA VAL A 24 -9.64 22.38 -5.33
C VAL A 24 -10.32 22.69 -4.00
N PHE A 25 -11.53 22.17 -3.78
CA PHE A 25 -12.23 22.31 -2.51
C PHE A 25 -11.42 21.72 -1.36
N CYS A 26 -10.93 20.49 -1.51
CA CYS A 26 -10.09 19.85 -0.50
C CYS A 26 -8.85 20.69 -0.17
N LYS A 27 -8.12 21.19 -1.18
CA LYS A 27 -6.93 22.04 -0.97
C LYS A 27 -7.28 23.34 -0.24
N MET A 28 -8.37 24.00 -0.62
CA MET A 28 -8.80 25.27 -0.02
C MET A 28 -9.17 25.12 1.46
N HIS A 29 -9.76 23.99 1.82
CA HIS A 29 -10.18 23.70 3.19
C HIS A 29 -9.17 22.89 4.00
N GLY A 30 -8.00 22.58 3.44
CA GLY A 30 -6.95 21.79 4.07
C GLY A 30 -7.38 20.34 4.36
N LEU A 31 -8.15 19.75 3.45
CA LEU A 31 -8.53 18.34 3.44
C LEU A 31 -7.58 17.56 2.52
N SER A 32 -7.38 16.28 2.82
CA SER A 32 -6.60 15.40 1.94
C SER A 32 -7.23 15.26 0.56
N THR A 33 -6.38 15.22 -0.46
CA THR A 33 -6.73 14.94 -1.86
C THR A 33 -6.43 13.50 -2.27
N ILE A 34 -6.06 12.64 -1.31
CA ILE A 34 -5.77 11.21 -1.54
C ILE A 34 -7.08 10.43 -1.62
N GLY A 35 -7.17 9.52 -2.59
CA GLY A 35 -8.31 8.63 -2.83
C GLY A 35 -9.03 8.91 -4.15
N THR A 36 -10.07 8.11 -4.42
CA THR A 36 -10.90 8.24 -5.63
C THR A 36 -11.84 9.44 -5.52
N LYS A 37 -12.50 9.80 -6.63
CA LYS A 37 -13.55 10.83 -6.65
C LYS A 37 -14.59 10.63 -5.54
N GLU A 38 -15.02 9.40 -5.33
CA GLU A 38 -16.02 9.07 -4.31
C GLU A 38 -15.50 9.30 -2.89
N ASP A 39 -14.22 9.04 -2.66
CA ASP A 39 -13.57 9.30 -1.36
C ASP A 39 -13.48 10.80 -1.08
N LEU A 40 -13.15 11.60 -2.09
CA LEU A 40 -13.17 13.06 -2.00
C LEU A 40 -14.58 13.56 -1.69
N GLU A 41 -15.60 13.05 -2.37
CA GLU A 41 -17.01 13.42 -2.11
C GLU A 41 -17.42 13.07 -0.67
N LYS A 42 -17.14 11.85 -0.20
CA LYS A 42 -17.44 11.41 1.17
C LYS A 42 -16.76 12.31 2.20
N ARG A 43 -15.48 12.63 1.99
CA ARG A 43 -14.69 13.49 2.87
C ARG A 43 -15.25 14.91 2.93
N ILE A 44 -15.63 15.46 1.78
CA ILE A 44 -16.26 16.79 1.70
C ILE A 44 -17.62 16.77 2.40
N VAL A 45 -18.49 15.81 2.11
CA VAL A 45 -19.81 15.68 2.76
C VAL A 45 -19.66 15.59 4.28
N TYR A 46 -18.70 14.80 4.77
CA TYR A 46 -18.44 14.69 6.20
C TYR A 46 -17.96 16.01 6.81
N TYR A 47 -17.03 16.70 6.15
CA TYR A 47 -16.53 18.00 6.58
C TYR A 47 -17.64 19.06 6.62
N LEU A 48 -18.54 19.07 5.64
CA LEU A 48 -19.69 19.98 5.62
C LEU A 48 -20.72 19.65 6.72
N LYS A 49 -20.93 18.37 7.04
CA LYS A 49 -21.89 17.96 8.07
C LYS A 49 -21.39 18.17 9.50
N THR A 50 -20.10 17.94 9.73
CA THR A 50 -19.53 17.86 11.09
C THR A 50 -18.57 19.01 11.42
N GLY A 51 -18.08 19.72 10.42
CA GLY A 51 -16.98 20.69 10.55
C GLY A 51 -15.62 20.07 10.87
N ARG A 52 -15.53 18.73 10.92
CA ARG A 52 -14.30 17.99 11.26
C ARG A 52 -13.67 17.42 9.98
N ARG A 53 -12.35 17.29 10.01
CA ARG A 53 -11.59 16.70 8.89
C ARG A 53 -11.46 15.19 9.12
N ILE A 54 -11.59 14.42 8.04
CA ILE A 54 -11.13 13.03 7.99
C ILE A 54 -9.82 13.09 7.24
N ASP A 55 -8.73 12.97 7.99
CA ASP A 55 -7.47 12.59 7.37
C ASP A 55 -7.64 11.15 6.89
N PRO A 56 -7.23 10.82 5.65
CA PRO A 56 -7.17 9.43 5.26
C PRO A 56 -6.31 8.75 6.32
N ILE A 57 -6.80 7.61 6.79
CA ILE A 57 -5.88 6.62 7.34
C ILE A 57 -5.03 6.26 6.12
N ILE A 58 -3.88 6.92 6.03
CA ILE A 58 -2.77 6.37 5.28
C ILE A 58 -2.34 5.27 6.22
N ASP A 59 -3.01 4.12 6.12
CA ASP A 59 -2.29 2.89 6.38
C ASP A 59 -1.10 3.06 5.44
N GLU A 60 0.10 3.16 6.00
CA GLU A 60 1.30 2.97 5.20
C GLU A 60 1.06 1.64 4.51
N GLU A 61 0.57 1.66 3.27
CA GLU A 61 0.46 0.47 2.47
C GLU A 61 1.89 -0.06 2.42
N PRO A 62 2.19 -1.27 2.92
CA PRO A 62 3.33 -1.97 2.38
C PRO A 62 2.97 -2.23 0.92
N ASP A 63 3.43 -1.34 0.07
CA ASP A 63 3.39 -1.47 -1.38
C ASP A 63 4.28 -2.65 -1.76
N ILE A 64 3.72 -3.86 -1.70
CA ILE A 64 3.82 -4.91 -2.72
C ILE A 64 3.00 -6.12 -2.26
N SER A 65 2.12 -6.60 -3.15
CA SER A 65 1.61 -7.98 -3.21
C SER A 65 2.12 -8.94 -2.13
N GLU A 66 1.39 -9.05 -1.02
CA GLU A 66 1.77 -9.79 0.20
C GLU A 66 2.05 -11.27 -0.09
N ILE A 67 3.29 -11.58 -0.47
CA ILE A 67 3.89 -12.86 -0.11
C ILE A 67 4.04 -12.81 1.40
N ASN A 68 3.22 -13.57 2.11
CA ASN A 68 3.30 -13.66 3.56
C ASN A 68 4.59 -14.40 3.94
N PHE A 69 5.32 -13.92 4.94
CA PHE A 69 6.52 -14.59 5.45
C PHE A 69 6.27 -16.06 5.84
N SER A 70 5.05 -16.38 6.31
CA SER A 70 4.62 -17.73 6.67
C SER A 70 4.08 -18.55 5.48
N GLU A 71 4.05 -17.98 4.27
CA GLU A 71 3.67 -18.70 3.06
C GLU A 71 4.77 -19.69 2.67
N LYS A 72 4.38 -20.84 2.15
CA LYS A 72 5.31 -21.86 1.65
C LYS A 72 5.80 -21.50 0.26
N LEU A 73 7.06 -21.84 -0.04
CA LEU A 73 7.66 -21.64 -1.36
C LEU A 73 6.93 -22.44 -2.46
N GLY A 74 6.53 -23.68 -2.15
CA GLY A 74 5.84 -24.60 -3.06
C GLY A 74 6.77 -25.32 -4.04
N GLU A 75 6.33 -26.47 -4.56
CA GLU A 75 7.16 -27.36 -5.41
C GLU A 75 7.54 -26.79 -6.78
N ASN A 76 6.90 -25.70 -7.22
CA ASN A 76 7.21 -25.01 -8.48
C ASN A 76 7.71 -23.58 -8.21
N PHE A 77 8.54 -23.44 -7.17
CA PHE A 77 9.12 -22.16 -6.81
C PHE A 77 10.13 -21.70 -7.88
N THR A 78 9.90 -20.53 -8.48
CA THR A 78 10.83 -19.93 -9.45
C THR A 78 11.06 -18.45 -9.14
N LEU A 79 12.31 -17.98 -9.28
CA LEU A 79 12.71 -16.57 -9.13
C LEU A 79 12.45 -15.74 -10.41
N GLU A 80 11.24 -15.83 -10.97
CA GLU A 80 10.93 -15.19 -12.26
C GLU A 80 10.05 -13.94 -12.14
N ASP A 81 9.27 -13.81 -11.05
CA ASP A 81 8.33 -12.70 -10.87
C ASP A 81 8.36 -12.15 -9.43
N LYS A 82 7.25 -12.34 -8.70
CA LYS A 82 6.99 -11.79 -7.37
C LYS A 82 7.97 -12.29 -6.31
N ASN A 83 8.40 -13.54 -6.44
CA ASN A 83 9.35 -14.16 -5.52
C ASN A 83 10.70 -13.46 -5.61
N ARG A 84 11.14 -13.13 -6.83
CA ARG A 84 12.40 -12.41 -7.05
C ARG A 84 12.33 -11.00 -6.50
N ASP A 85 11.24 -10.28 -6.74
CA ASP A 85 11.06 -8.93 -6.21
C ASP A 85 11.00 -8.93 -4.68
N PHE A 86 10.31 -9.90 -4.07
CA PHE A 86 10.30 -10.11 -2.63
C PHE A 86 11.72 -10.30 -2.09
N PHE A 87 12.46 -11.31 -2.57
CA PHE A 87 13.82 -11.52 -2.07
C PHE A 87 14.76 -10.35 -2.40
N ARG A 88 14.57 -9.65 -3.52
CA ARG A 88 15.38 -8.48 -3.86
C ARG A 88 15.23 -7.34 -2.86
N GLU A 89 14.05 -7.14 -2.30
CA GLU A 89 13.80 -6.10 -1.31
C GLU A 89 14.54 -6.36 0.01
N TYR A 90 14.52 -7.60 0.50
CA TYR A 90 15.14 -7.96 1.77
C TYR A 90 16.63 -8.29 1.66
N VAL A 91 17.03 -8.83 0.52
CA VAL A 91 18.29 -9.55 0.35
C VAL A 91 19.20 -8.91 -0.70
N GLY A 92 18.62 -8.15 -1.65
CA GLY A 92 19.31 -7.50 -2.75
C GLY A 92 19.30 -8.32 -4.06
N GLU A 93 19.95 -7.79 -5.10
CA GLU A 93 19.93 -8.39 -6.46
C GLU A 93 20.82 -9.63 -6.62
N ASN A 94 21.72 -9.90 -5.66
CA ASN A 94 22.71 -10.97 -5.76
C ASN A 94 22.30 -12.16 -4.88
N PHE A 95 21.59 -13.10 -5.50
CA PHE A 95 21.28 -14.40 -4.89
C PHE A 95 22.48 -15.34 -5.09
N ASP A 96 22.98 -15.92 -3.99
CA ASP A 96 24.05 -16.91 -4.06
C ASP A 96 23.53 -18.22 -4.68
N GLU A 97 24.35 -18.91 -5.47
CA GLU A 97 23.97 -20.19 -6.10
C GLU A 97 23.59 -21.26 -5.06
N GLU A 98 24.21 -21.24 -3.87
CA GLU A 98 23.84 -22.12 -2.75
C GLU A 98 22.43 -21.82 -2.22
N PHE A 99 22.03 -20.55 -2.20
CA PHE A 99 20.71 -20.14 -1.76
C PHE A 99 19.63 -20.53 -2.77
N ILE A 100 19.89 -20.33 -4.06
CA ILE A 100 18.97 -20.74 -5.14
C ILE A 100 18.74 -22.26 -5.08
N LYS A 101 19.83 -23.04 -4.97
CA LYS A 101 19.74 -24.49 -4.82
C LYS A 101 18.96 -24.91 -3.58
N TRP A 102 19.13 -24.20 -2.47
CA TRP A 102 18.39 -24.48 -1.25
C TRP A 102 16.88 -24.25 -1.40
N LEU A 103 16.47 -23.21 -2.13
CA LEU A 103 15.06 -22.94 -2.42
C LEU A 103 14.42 -24.09 -3.22
N ASP A 104 15.13 -24.61 -4.23
CA ASP A 104 14.66 -25.75 -5.05
C ASP A 104 14.54 -27.05 -4.24
N GLU A 105 15.45 -27.27 -3.28
CA GLU A 105 15.48 -28.48 -2.44
C GLU A 105 14.48 -28.42 -1.26
N ASN A 106 13.94 -27.24 -0.93
CA ASN A 106 13.10 -27.03 0.26
C ASN A 106 11.76 -26.33 -0.05
N PRO A 107 10.90 -26.92 -0.89
CA PRO A 107 9.61 -26.31 -1.27
C PRO A 107 8.60 -26.20 -0.11
N ASP A 108 8.78 -27.01 0.94
CA ASP A 108 7.96 -26.99 2.14
C ASP A 108 8.33 -25.87 3.13
N SER A 109 9.48 -25.23 2.94
CA SER A 109 9.94 -24.11 3.74
C SER A 109 9.14 -22.84 3.46
N THR A 110 9.13 -21.94 4.43
CA THR A 110 8.48 -20.64 4.30
C THR A 110 9.42 -19.57 3.78
N TYR A 111 8.88 -18.45 3.33
CA TYR A 111 9.69 -17.28 2.95
C TYR A 111 10.53 -16.74 4.12
N ASP A 112 10.05 -16.86 5.36
CA ASP A 112 10.82 -16.55 6.57
C ASP A 112 12.03 -17.48 6.74
N ASP A 113 11.82 -18.79 6.57
CA ASP A 113 12.90 -19.79 6.64
C ASP A 113 13.97 -19.52 5.58
N ALA A 114 13.54 -19.15 4.37
CA ALA A 114 14.43 -18.77 3.27
C ALA A 114 15.27 -17.54 3.62
N LEU A 115 14.66 -16.47 4.16
CA LEU A 115 15.40 -15.28 4.62
C LEU A 115 16.43 -15.65 5.70
N ASN A 116 16.01 -16.44 6.69
CA ASN A 116 16.87 -16.87 7.78
C ASN A 116 18.06 -17.68 7.27
N LYS A 117 17.85 -18.57 6.29
CA LYS A 117 18.96 -19.29 5.65
C LYS A 117 19.87 -18.42 4.82
N TYR A 118 19.34 -17.45 4.08
CA TYR A 118 20.20 -16.49 3.40
C TYR A 118 21.12 -15.74 4.38
N LEU A 119 20.58 -15.30 5.52
CA LEU A 119 21.37 -14.65 6.57
C LEU A 119 22.45 -15.57 7.14
N GLU A 120 22.20 -16.87 7.25
CA GLU A 120 23.22 -17.85 7.64
C GLU A 120 24.32 -18.01 6.58
N PHE A 121 23.97 -18.06 5.29
CA PHE A 121 24.95 -18.11 4.20
C PHE A 121 25.83 -16.85 4.19
N LYS A 122 25.23 -15.66 4.35
CA LYS A 122 25.94 -14.38 4.46
C LYS A 122 26.88 -14.29 5.65
N LYS A 123 26.55 -14.92 6.79
CA LYS A 123 27.41 -14.95 7.98
C LYS A 123 28.61 -15.90 7.84
N LYS A 124 28.58 -16.80 6.85
CA LYS A 124 29.65 -17.78 6.60
C LYS A 124 30.68 -17.32 5.56
N GLN A 125 30.44 -16.22 4.86
CA GLN A 125 31.45 -15.52 4.03
C GLN A 125 32.20 -14.47 4.85
#